data_AF-A0A0G2HJ33-F1
#
_entry.id   AF-A0A0G2HJ33-F1
#
_cell.length_a   1.000
_cell.length_b   1.000
_cell.length_c   1.000
_cell.angle_alpha   90.00
_cell.angle_beta   90.00
_cell.angle_gamma   90.00
#
_symmetry.space_group_name_H-M   'P 1'
#
loop_
_entity.id
_entity.type
_entity.pdbx_description
1 polymer ?
#
loop_
_entity_poly.entity_id
_entity_poly.type
_entity_poly.pdbx_seq_one_letter_code
_entity_poly.pdbx_strand_id
1 'polypeptide(L)'
;MSSLTNFTGQAYQPQEDKYFDDGREVALLHYIYKHPSLSEIRGNPQKLLDAIDEYGKTKKYLMNVGEYKSKIVADLIRDVKPQVMVELGGYVGYSAIAFGAAFREAGGKQYYSLEYNPEFGAVISSLVDLAGLHDFVRVEIGPASASLRRLHAEGRLSKIGLLFLDHVKPLYTPDLKLCEELGLVGVGSVLAADNVVKPGNPPYLEYVRSTVQQKREKFRKDTGVSLERLSDWEKHRYNMAKGGQVDEAEVHGNPNLIYSSQFVEGWEPSGVPDAIEVSRCTGIEQ
;
A
#
# COMPACT_ATOMS: atom_id res chain seq x y z
N MET A 1 -2.99 -19.99 -11.84
CA MET A 1 -1.77 -20.53 -11.23
C MET A 1 -0.62 -19.66 -11.69
N SER A 2 0.32 -19.32 -10.80
CA SER A 2 1.42 -18.45 -11.18
C SER A 2 2.33 -19.11 -12.22
N SER A 3 2.88 -18.33 -13.16
CA SER A 3 3.90 -18.82 -14.11
C SER A 3 5.31 -18.87 -13.50
N LEU A 4 5.48 -18.26 -12.32
CA LEU A 4 6.72 -18.25 -11.55
C LEU A 4 6.95 -19.62 -10.90
N THR A 5 8.08 -20.25 -11.24
CA THR A 5 8.39 -21.62 -10.82
C THR A 5 9.62 -21.74 -9.93
N ASN A 6 10.65 -20.92 -10.15
CA ASN A 6 11.90 -20.97 -9.38
C ASN A 6 12.33 -19.57 -8.93
N PHE A 7 12.38 -19.36 -7.61
CA PHE A 7 12.98 -18.15 -7.03
C PHE A 7 14.50 -18.30 -7.01
N THR A 8 15.22 -17.36 -7.63
CA THR A 8 16.69 -17.36 -7.72
C THR A 8 17.35 -16.30 -6.83
N GLY A 9 16.54 -15.52 -6.12
CA GLY A 9 16.99 -14.48 -5.20
C GLY A 9 17.40 -15.01 -3.82
N GLN A 10 17.84 -14.08 -2.96
CA GLN A 10 18.03 -14.38 -1.55
C GLN A 10 16.76 -14.00 -0.78
N ALA A 11 16.10 -14.99 -0.19
CA ALA A 11 14.91 -14.77 0.62
C ALA A 11 15.28 -14.07 1.94
N TYR A 12 14.32 -13.33 2.48
CA TYR A 12 14.37 -12.88 3.87
C TYR A 12 14.40 -14.07 4.82
N GLN A 13 14.73 -13.79 6.08
CA GLN A 13 14.57 -14.75 7.17
C GLN A 13 13.15 -15.33 7.19
N PRO A 14 12.95 -16.58 7.66
CA PRO A 14 11.64 -17.20 7.71
C PRO A 14 10.61 -16.35 8.48
N GLN A 15 9.37 -16.36 8.00
CA GLN A 15 8.26 -15.71 8.69
C GLN A 15 7.92 -16.49 9.98
N GLU A 16 8.01 -15.80 11.12
CA GLU A 16 7.61 -16.28 12.45
C GLU A 16 6.10 -16.13 12.68
N ASP A 17 5.55 -16.78 13.73
CA ASP A 17 4.12 -16.69 14.08
C ASP A 17 3.66 -15.24 14.33
N LYS A 18 4.46 -14.47 15.08
CA LYS A 18 4.35 -13.01 15.16
C LYS A 18 5.39 -12.43 14.23
N TYR A 19 4.97 -11.71 13.20
CA TYR A 19 5.85 -11.23 12.13
C TYR A 19 5.84 -9.70 11.93
N PHE A 20 5.17 -8.96 12.81
CA PHE A 20 5.17 -7.49 12.91
C PHE A 20 4.70 -7.07 14.32
N ASP A 21 4.87 -5.78 14.65
CA ASP A 21 4.43 -5.18 15.92
C ASP A 21 5.00 -5.87 17.17
N ASP A 22 6.21 -6.40 17.04
CA ASP A 22 6.95 -7.08 18.11
C ASP A 22 8.27 -6.36 18.45
N GLY A 23 8.39 -5.11 18.01
CA GLY A 23 9.56 -4.27 18.18
C GLY A 23 10.62 -4.44 17.09
N ARG A 24 10.41 -5.32 16.09
CA ARG A 24 11.34 -5.45 14.96
C ARG A 24 11.45 -4.19 14.13
N GLU A 25 10.40 -3.38 14.09
CA GLU A 25 10.34 -2.13 13.34
C GLU A 25 11.31 -1.10 13.92
N VAL A 26 11.29 -0.96 15.25
CA VAL A 26 12.26 -0.14 15.99
C VAL A 26 13.66 -0.77 15.97
N ALA A 27 13.76 -2.09 16.02
CA ALA A 27 15.05 -2.78 15.90
C ALA A 27 15.71 -2.58 14.53
N LEU A 28 14.93 -2.54 13.45
CA LEU A 28 15.39 -2.17 12.10
C LEU A 28 15.92 -0.74 12.10
N LEU A 29 15.20 0.21 12.70
CA LEU A 29 15.69 1.59 12.81
C LEU A 29 17.05 1.64 13.52
N HIS A 30 17.22 0.92 14.63
CA HIS A 30 18.51 0.81 15.31
C HIS A 30 19.59 0.11 14.46
N TYR A 31 19.22 -0.89 13.67
CA TYR A 31 20.13 -1.56 12.75
C TYR A 31 20.70 -0.59 11.72
N ILE A 32 19.82 0.16 11.05
CA ILE A 32 20.19 1.15 10.04
C ILE A 32 21.11 2.22 10.63
N TYR A 33 20.78 2.78 11.79
CA TYR A 33 21.59 3.83 12.43
C TYR A 33 22.91 3.32 13.03
N LYS A 34 23.11 2.00 13.14
CA LYS A 34 24.39 1.38 13.53
C LYS A 34 25.13 0.77 12.35
N HIS A 35 24.58 0.85 11.14
CA HIS A 35 25.16 0.26 9.95
C HIS A 35 26.52 0.92 9.64
N PRO A 36 27.59 0.14 9.34
CA PRO A 36 28.93 0.70 9.10
C PRO A 36 28.95 1.71 7.94
N SER A 37 28.08 1.53 6.95
CA SER A 37 27.93 2.43 5.80
C SER A 37 26.88 3.55 5.99
N LEU A 38 26.51 3.90 7.23
CA LEU A 38 25.48 4.92 7.49
C LEU A 38 25.74 6.25 6.77
N SER A 39 27.00 6.68 6.68
CA SER A 39 27.38 7.91 5.96
C SER A 39 26.99 7.87 4.48
N GLU A 40 27.02 6.69 3.86
CA GLU A 40 26.65 6.48 2.47
C GLU A 40 25.15 6.30 2.27
N ILE A 41 24.45 5.78 3.29
CA ILE A 41 22.99 5.60 3.31
C ILE A 41 22.28 6.96 3.36
N ARG A 42 22.84 7.95 4.07
CA ARG A 42 22.26 9.29 4.23
C ARG A 42 22.01 9.95 2.86
N GLY A 43 20.76 10.32 2.61
CA GLY A 43 20.33 10.96 1.37
C GLY A 43 20.31 10.03 0.15
N ASN A 44 20.44 8.72 0.34
CA ASN A 44 20.48 7.74 -0.75
C ASN A 44 19.37 6.68 -0.55
N PRO A 45 18.22 6.84 -1.22
CA PRO A 45 17.10 5.89 -1.11
C PRO A 45 17.49 4.45 -1.44
N GLN A 46 18.29 4.23 -2.49
CA GLN A 46 18.66 2.87 -2.90
C GLN A 46 19.53 2.18 -1.84
N LYS A 47 20.56 2.86 -1.33
CA LYS A 47 21.42 2.30 -0.27
C LYS A 47 20.65 2.04 1.02
N LEU A 48 19.63 2.85 1.32
CA LEU A 48 18.75 2.59 2.45
C LEU A 48 17.89 1.34 2.23
N LEU A 49 17.29 1.17 1.05
CA LEU A 49 16.53 -0.03 0.70
C LEU A 49 17.41 -1.27 0.79
N ASP A 50 18.63 -1.22 0.26
CA ASP A 50 19.61 -2.32 0.33
C ASP A 50 19.90 -2.72 1.79
N ALA A 51 20.02 -1.74 2.70
CA ALA A 51 20.24 -2.00 4.12
C ALA A 51 19.00 -2.55 4.86
N ILE A 52 17.79 -2.16 4.43
CA ILE A 52 16.54 -2.78 4.92
C ILE A 52 16.43 -4.23 4.43
N ASP A 53 16.75 -4.47 3.16
CA ASP A 53 16.80 -5.81 2.57
C ASP A 53 17.86 -6.67 3.28
N GLU A 54 19.02 -6.12 3.61
CA GLU A 54 20.05 -6.80 4.40
C GLU A 54 19.54 -7.21 5.79
N TYR A 55 18.81 -6.34 6.49
CA TYR A 55 18.17 -6.69 7.75
C TYR A 55 17.16 -7.83 7.57
N GLY A 56 16.30 -7.72 6.54
CA GLY A 56 15.34 -8.75 6.16
C GLY A 56 16.00 -10.11 5.91
N LYS A 57 17.12 -10.10 5.20
CA LYS A 57 17.92 -11.28 4.80
C LYS A 57 18.73 -11.87 5.94
N THR A 58 19.20 -11.08 6.91
CA THR A 58 20.21 -11.54 7.90
C THR A 58 19.75 -11.52 9.35
N LYS A 59 18.71 -10.75 9.69
CA LYS A 59 18.28 -10.55 11.08
C LYS A 59 16.88 -11.06 11.35
N LYS A 60 15.88 -10.53 10.63
CA LYS A 60 14.48 -10.83 10.94
C LYS A 60 13.59 -10.54 9.74
N TYR A 61 12.56 -11.37 9.56
CA TYR A 61 11.57 -11.17 8.50
C TYR A 61 10.88 -9.80 8.64
N LEU A 62 10.65 -9.15 7.51
CA LEU A 62 9.87 -7.93 7.39
C LEU A 62 8.78 -8.14 6.33
N MET A 63 7.57 -7.63 6.60
CA MET A 63 6.41 -7.78 5.71
C MET A 63 6.30 -6.67 4.65
N ASN A 64 7.40 -5.98 4.34
CA ASN A 64 7.40 -4.99 3.25
C ASN A 64 7.24 -5.65 1.87
N VAL A 65 6.79 -4.86 0.89
CA VAL A 65 6.63 -5.26 -0.53
C VAL A 65 7.87 -5.93 -1.16
N GLY A 66 9.08 -5.58 -0.69
CA GLY A 66 10.35 -6.16 -1.14
C GLY A 66 10.84 -5.69 -2.50
N GLU A 67 12.07 -6.09 -2.88
CA GLU A 67 12.77 -5.62 -4.08
C GLU A 67 12.03 -5.93 -5.39
N TYR A 68 11.43 -7.11 -5.50
CA TYR A 68 10.85 -7.59 -6.77
C TYR A 68 9.54 -6.87 -7.11
N LYS A 69 8.60 -6.83 -6.16
CA LYS A 69 7.30 -6.17 -6.37
C LYS A 69 7.42 -4.64 -6.32
N SER A 70 8.32 -4.09 -5.50
CA SER A 70 8.55 -2.64 -5.49
C SER A 70 9.05 -2.15 -6.84
N LYS A 71 9.88 -2.92 -7.55
CA LYS A 71 10.30 -2.58 -8.92
C LYS A 71 9.12 -2.43 -9.89
N ILE A 72 8.12 -3.32 -9.81
CA ILE A 72 6.91 -3.26 -10.66
C ILE A 72 6.19 -1.92 -10.47
N VAL A 73 5.98 -1.52 -9.21
CA VAL A 73 5.27 -0.29 -8.88
C VAL A 73 6.13 0.95 -9.18
N ALA A 74 7.44 0.89 -8.96
CA ALA A 74 8.36 1.97 -9.32
C ALA A 74 8.39 2.23 -10.85
N ASP A 75 8.38 1.18 -11.66
CA ASP A 75 8.28 1.30 -13.12
C ASP A 75 6.90 1.86 -13.53
N LEU A 76 5.82 1.39 -12.90
CA LEU A 76 4.48 1.95 -13.09
C LEU A 76 4.42 3.45 -12.78
N ILE A 77 5.08 3.92 -11.71
CA ILE A 77 5.17 5.34 -11.36
C ILE A 77 5.89 6.13 -12.46
N ARG A 78 7.01 5.60 -12.98
CA ARG A 78 7.77 6.24 -14.08
C ARG A 78 6.98 6.33 -15.38
N ASP A 79 6.14 5.33 -15.65
CA ASP A 79 5.26 5.30 -16.82
C ASP A 79 4.05 6.24 -16.68
N VAL A 80 3.39 6.21 -15.53
CA VAL A 80 2.15 6.98 -15.27
C VAL A 80 2.44 8.45 -15.01
N LYS A 81 3.58 8.77 -14.39
CA LYS A 81 3.97 10.12 -13.94
C LYS A 81 2.86 10.82 -13.15
N PRO A 82 2.33 10.19 -12.09
CA PRO A 82 1.24 10.76 -11.33
C PRO A 82 1.68 12.09 -10.70
N GLN A 83 0.76 13.05 -10.55
CA GLN A 83 1.05 14.30 -9.85
C GLN A 83 0.87 14.17 -8.33
N VAL A 84 -0.04 13.27 -7.92
CA VAL A 84 -0.33 12.95 -6.52
C VAL A 84 -0.33 11.44 -6.36
N MET A 85 0.37 10.95 -5.35
CA MET A 85 0.41 9.55 -4.95
C MET A 85 -0.08 9.40 -3.51
N VAL A 86 -0.83 8.33 -3.25
CA VAL A 86 -1.25 7.95 -1.91
C VAL A 86 -0.91 6.47 -1.73
N GLU A 87 -0.29 6.10 -0.61
CA GLU A 87 -0.23 4.71 -0.17
C GLU A 87 -1.04 4.50 1.11
N LEU A 88 -1.73 3.38 1.18
CA LEU A 88 -2.46 2.93 2.37
C LEU A 88 -1.69 1.77 2.99
N GLY A 89 -1.06 2.01 4.14
CA GLY A 89 -0.14 1.09 4.81
C GLY A 89 1.32 1.40 4.45
N GLY A 90 2.12 1.80 5.44
CA GLY A 90 3.53 2.14 5.22
C GLY A 90 4.51 1.24 5.97
N TYR A 91 4.09 0.61 7.07
CA TYR A 91 4.90 -0.29 7.89
C TYR A 91 6.26 0.32 8.29
N VAL A 92 7.38 -0.19 7.76
CA VAL A 92 8.73 0.34 8.00
C VAL A 92 9.18 1.38 6.95
N GLY A 93 8.30 1.75 6.03
CA GLY A 93 8.55 2.80 5.04
C GLY A 93 9.28 2.36 3.78
N TYR A 94 9.47 1.05 3.56
CA TYR A 94 10.16 0.52 2.38
C TYR A 94 9.49 1.00 1.08
N SER A 95 8.17 0.87 0.97
CA SER A 95 7.39 1.36 -0.17
C SER A 95 7.50 2.88 -0.30
N ALA A 96 7.30 3.61 0.79
CA ALA A 96 7.42 5.07 0.85
C ALA A 96 8.77 5.57 0.31
N ILE A 97 9.88 4.89 0.64
CA ILE A 97 11.23 5.23 0.17
C ILE A 97 11.40 4.88 -1.31
N ALA A 98 11.07 3.64 -1.70
CA ALA A 98 11.23 3.17 -3.07
C ALA A 98 10.38 3.97 -4.06
N PHE A 99 9.11 4.16 -3.73
CA PHE A 99 8.15 4.89 -4.54
C PHE A 99 8.40 6.38 -4.46
N GLY A 100 8.80 6.91 -3.30
CA GLY A 100 9.15 8.33 -3.15
C GLY A 100 10.29 8.75 -4.06
N ALA A 101 11.31 7.89 -4.19
CA ALA A 101 12.41 8.11 -5.14
C ALA A 101 11.91 8.11 -6.60
N ALA A 102 11.19 7.07 -7.02
CA ALA A 102 10.64 6.96 -8.39
C ALA A 102 9.64 8.08 -8.72
N PHE A 103 8.81 8.47 -7.75
CA PHE A 103 7.82 9.54 -7.86
C PHE A 103 8.49 10.91 -8.01
N ARG A 104 9.61 11.14 -7.30
CA ARG A 104 10.41 12.36 -7.44
C ARG A 104 11.06 12.45 -8.82
N GLU A 105 11.65 11.36 -9.30
CA GLU A 105 12.20 11.26 -10.66
C GLU A 105 11.12 11.50 -11.73
N ALA A 106 9.90 11.03 -11.50
CA ALA A 106 8.77 11.19 -12.41
C ALA A 106 8.14 12.60 -12.40
N GLY A 107 8.62 13.53 -11.56
CA GLY A 107 8.10 14.89 -11.46
C GLY A 107 6.77 14.98 -10.71
N GLY A 108 6.53 14.07 -9.77
CA GLY A 108 5.41 14.13 -8.83
C GLY A 108 5.43 15.39 -7.96
N LYS A 109 4.30 15.71 -7.33
CA LYS A 109 4.17 16.91 -6.48
C LYS A 109 3.89 16.62 -5.02
N GLN A 110 3.10 15.58 -4.75
CA GLN A 110 2.65 15.27 -3.41
C GLN A 110 2.50 13.76 -3.22
N TYR A 111 3.18 13.20 -2.22
CA TYR A 111 3.01 11.81 -1.80
C TYR A 111 2.54 11.79 -0.35
N TYR A 112 1.43 11.10 -0.08
CA TYR A 112 0.98 10.76 1.27
C TYR A 112 1.15 9.26 1.57
N SER A 113 1.79 8.94 2.69
CA SER A 113 1.84 7.59 3.26
C SER A 113 0.96 7.54 4.50
N LEU A 114 -0.11 6.76 4.46
CA LEU A 114 -1.11 6.69 5.52
C LEU A 114 -0.85 5.44 6.36
N GLU A 115 -0.41 5.64 7.60
CA GLU A 115 -0.04 4.57 8.52
C GLU A 115 -0.88 4.65 9.80
N TYR A 116 -1.49 3.53 10.19
CA TYR A 116 -2.35 3.48 11.37
C TYR A 116 -1.54 3.51 12.67
N ASN A 117 -0.47 2.71 12.76
CA ASN A 117 0.29 2.56 14.00
C ASN A 117 1.26 3.75 14.16
N PRO A 118 1.19 4.52 15.27
CA PRO A 118 2.02 5.70 15.47
C PRO A 118 3.52 5.36 15.59
N GLU A 119 3.88 4.20 16.13
CA GLU A 119 5.26 3.74 16.23
C GLU A 119 5.83 3.44 14.84
N PHE A 120 5.04 2.82 13.97
CA PHE A 120 5.40 2.58 12.57
C PHE A 120 5.50 3.91 11.81
N GLY A 121 4.54 4.82 12.01
CA GLY A 121 4.59 6.18 11.47
C GLY A 121 5.87 6.93 11.83
N ALA A 122 6.35 6.79 13.06
CA ALA A 122 7.62 7.36 13.51
C ALA A 122 8.84 6.71 12.85
N VAL A 123 8.84 5.39 12.66
CA VAL A 123 9.88 4.66 11.92
C VAL A 123 9.92 5.12 10.46
N ILE A 124 8.77 5.18 9.77
CA ILE A 124 8.66 5.67 8.39
C ILE A 124 9.22 7.08 8.29
N SER A 125 8.78 7.99 9.16
CA SER A 125 9.22 9.40 9.14
C SER A 125 10.74 9.51 9.30
N SER A 126 11.33 8.72 10.20
CA SER A 126 12.77 8.71 10.45
C SER A 126 13.59 8.16 9.27
N LEU A 127 13.09 7.12 8.60
CA LEU A 127 13.77 6.50 7.46
C LEU A 127 13.58 7.28 6.15
N VAL A 128 12.40 7.90 5.95
CA VAL A 128 12.14 8.84 4.86
C VAL A 128 13.04 10.06 4.95
N ASP A 129 13.22 10.62 6.15
CA ASP A 129 14.17 11.71 6.36
C ASP A 129 15.61 11.27 6.08
N LEU A 130 16.01 10.09 6.58
CA LEU A 130 17.33 9.52 6.30
C LEU A 130 17.58 9.32 4.79
N ALA A 131 16.55 8.98 4.02
CA ALA A 131 16.60 8.85 2.56
C ALA A 131 16.70 10.21 1.81
N GLY A 132 16.54 11.34 2.51
CA GLY A 132 16.46 12.67 1.89
C GLY A 132 15.15 12.88 1.12
N LEU A 133 14.04 12.35 1.64
CA LEU A 133 12.70 12.41 1.02
C LEU A 133 11.67 13.16 1.88
N HIS A 134 12.05 13.78 2.99
CA HIS A 134 11.13 14.45 3.93
C HIS A 134 10.29 15.56 3.31
N ASP A 135 10.84 16.30 2.34
CA ASP A 135 10.12 17.38 1.65
C ASP A 135 9.03 16.87 0.69
N PHE A 136 9.04 15.56 0.41
CA PHE A 136 8.28 14.98 -0.69
C PHE A 136 7.25 13.92 -0.23
N VAL A 137 7.63 13.10 0.74
CA VAL A 137 6.78 12.06 1.33
C VAL A 137 6.25 12.54 2.67
N ARG A 138 4.93 12.74 2.77
CA ARG A 138 4.25 13.10 4.01
C ARG A 138 3.62 11.88 4.66
N VAL A 139 4.00 11.58 5.89
CA VAL A 139 3.39 10.51 6.69
C VAL A 139 2.20 11.07 7.45
N GLU A 140 1.02 10.48 7.25
CA GLU A 140 -0.21 10.83 7.94
C GLU A 140 -0.58 9.67 8.88
N ILE A 141 -0.44 9.89 10.18
CA ILE A 141 -0.66 8.87 11.19
C ILE A 141 -2.15 8.82 11.57
N GLY A 142 -2.75 7.63 11.47
CA GLY A 142 -4.13 7.35 11.85
C GLY A 142 -4.84 6.42 10.86
N PRO A 143 -6.12 6.09 11.11
CA PRO A 143 -6.94 5.32 10.17
C PRO A 143 -6.90 5.91 8.75
N ALA A 144 -6.72 5.05 7.75
CA ALA A 144 -6.66 5.46 6.35
C ALA A 144 -7.91 6.25 5.93
N SER A 145 -9.10 5.75 6.26
CA SER A 145 -10.38 6.40 5.95
C SER A 145 -10.50 7.80 6.57
N ALA A 146 -10.13 7.95 7.85
CA ALA A 146 -10.14 9.23 8.55
C ALA A 146 -9.15 10.23 7.94
N SER A 147 -7.93 9.77 7.61
CA SER A 147 -6.92 10.59 6.94
C SER A 147 -7.37 11.03 5.55
N LEU A 148 -7.98 10.15 4.75
CA LEU A 148 -8.54 10.48 3.44
C LEU A 148 -9.64 11.54 3.53
N ARG A 149 -10.61 11.37 4.45
CA ARG A 149 -11.70 12.33 4.68
C ARG A 149 -11.16 13.69 5.12
N ARG A 150 -10.21 13.71 6.07
CA ARG A 150 -9.59 14.94 6.57
C ARG A 150 -8.83 15.67 5.47
N LEU A 151 -7.94 14.98 4.75
CA LEU A 151 -7.15 15.59 3.67
C LEU A 151 -8.03 16.15 2.54
N HIS A 152 -9.12 15.46 2.22
CA HIS A 152 -10.13 15.93 1.26
C HIS A 152 -10.86 17.18 1.79
N ALA A 153 -11.38 17.14 3.03
CA ALA A 153 -12.09 18.27 3.64
C ALA A 153 -11.20 19.52 3.81
N GLU A 154 -9.91 19.34 4.06
CA GLU A 154 -8.90 20.42 4.12
C GLU A 154 -8.49 20.95 2.73
N GLY A 155 -8.98 20.35 1.63
CA GLY A 155 -8.60 20.73 0.27
C GLY A 155 -7.16 20.36 -0.12
N ARG A 156 -6.48 19.53 0.70
CA ARG A 156 -5.09 19.10 0.50
C ARG A 156 -4.96 17.87 -0.41
N LEU A 157 -6.07 17.17 -0.65
CA LEU A 157 -6.16 16.01 -1.53
C LEU A 157 -7.45 16.09 -2.34
N SER A 158 -7.33 16.23 -3.67
CA SER A 158 -8.48 16.40 -4.57
C SER A 158 -8.54 15.36 -5.69
N LYS A 159 -7.39 14.85 -6.14
CA LYS A 159 -7.30 13.74 -7.10
C LYS A 159 -6.05 12.92 -6.86
N ILE A 160 -6.20 11.61 -6.85
CA ILE A 160 -5.13 10.64 -6.72
C ILE A 160 -4.75 10.15 -8.11
N GLY A 161 -3.52 10.40 -8.54
CA GLY A 161 -3.00 9.87 -9.80
C GLY A 161 -2.64 8.39 -9.69
N LEU A 162 -2.03 8.00 -8.56
CA LEU A 162 -1.71 6.62 -8.24
C LEU A 162 -2.02 6.31 -6.77
N LEU A 163 -2.81 5.26 -6.54
CA LEU A 163 -3.13 4.72 -5.22
C LEU A 163 -2.45 3.36 -5.03
N PHE A 164 -1.60 3.24 -4.02
CA PHE A 164 -1.00 1.96 -3.62
C PHE A 164 -1.74 1.39 -2.40
N LEU A 165 -2.16 0.12 -2.48
CA LEU A 165 -2.91 -0.56 -1.41
C LEU A 165 -2.07 -1.70 -0.83
N ASP A 166 -1.60 -1.53 0.41
CA ASP A 166 -0.73 -2.49 1.12
C ASP A 166 -0.98 -2.50 2.65
N HIS A 167 -2.23 -2.26 3.05
CA HIS A 167 -2.66 -2.25 4.46
C HIS A 167 -3.46 -3.52 4.80
N VAL A 168 -4.38 -3.44 5.76
CA VAL A 168 -5.20 -4.59 6.12
C VAL A 168 -6.18 -4.91 4.99
N LYS A 169 -6.07 -6.11 4.42
CA LYS A 169 -6.80 -6.56 3.21
C LYS A 169 -8.31 -6.27 3.19
N PRO A 170 -9.07 -6.48 4.29
CA PRO A 170 -10.51 -6.25 4.28
C PRO A 170 -10.89 -4.78 4.02
N LEU A 171 -9.95 -3.84 4.20
CA LEU A 171 -10.15 -2.42 3.97
C LEU A 171 -9.84 -1.96 2.54
N TYR A 172 -9.25 -2.79 1.68
CA TYR A 172 -8.92 -2.36 0.30
C TYR A 172 -10.16 -1.90 -0.48
N THR A 173 -11.23 -2.70 -0.46
CA THR A 173 -12.46 -2.34 -1.18
C THR A 173 -13.19 -1.17 -0.51
N PRO A 174 -13.43 -1.16 0.82
CA PRO A 174 -14.02 0.01 1.50
C PRO A 174 -13.25 1.32 1.27
N ASP A 175 -11.92 1.32 1.40
CA ASP A 175 -11.13 2.55 1.26
C ASP A 175 -11.03 3.00 -0.20
N LEU A 176 -10.99 2.07 -1.17
CA LEU A 176 -11.14 2.41 -2.58
C LEU A 176 -12.50 3.07 -2.83
N LYS A 177 -13.59 2.47 -2.36
CA LYS A 177 -14.94 3.04 -2.50
C LYS A 177 -15.04 4.42 -1.87
N LEU A 178 -14.39 4.65 -0.74
CA LEU A 178 -14.35 5.96 -0.10
C LEU A 178 -13.63 6.97 -1.00
N CYS A 179 -12.51 6.59 -1.59
CA CYS A 179 -11.81 7.44 -2.55
C CYS A 179 -12.68 7.77 -3.77
N GLU A 180 -13.49 6.82 -4.26
CA GLU A 180 -14.41 7.04 -5.38
C GLU A 180 -15.55 8.01 -5.02
N GLU A 181 -16.14 7.89 -3.83
CA GLU A 181 -17.21 8.76 -3.33
C GLU A 181 -16.74 10.20 -3.11
N LEU A 182 -15.54 10.34 -2.55
CA LEU A 182 -14.89 11.64 -2.36
C LEU A 182 -14.38 12.22 -3.69
N GLY A 183 -14.52 11.52 -4.82
CA GLY A 183 -14.01 11.96 -6.12
C GLY A 183 -12.47 11.98 -6.21
N LEU A 184 -11.78 11.42 -5.23
CA LEU A 184 -10.31 11.31 -5.19
C LEU A 184 -9.83 10.32 -6.26
N VAL A 185 -10.57 9.24 -6.48
CA VAL A 185 -10.34 8.26 -7.55
C VAL A 185 -11.42 8.40 -8.61
N GLY A 186 -10.98 8.45 -9.86
CA GLY A 186 -11.85 8.53 -11.05
C GLY A 186 -11.03 8.38 -12.33
N VAL A 187 -11.60 8.73 -13.49
CA VAL A 187 -10.95 8.53 -14.80
C VAL A 187 -9.52 9.07 -14.82
N GLY A 188 -8.58 8.22 -15.24
CA GLY A 188 -7.14 8.47 -15.28
C GLY A 188 -6.38 8.07 -14.02
N SER A 189 -7.06 7.72 -12.93
CA SER A 189 -6.41 7.21 -11.71
C SER A 189 -5.92 5.77 -11.93
N VAL A 190 -4.80 5.44 -11.33
CA VAL A 190 -4.19 4.10 -11.37
C VAL A 190 -4.12 3.54 -9.96
N LEU A 191 -4.51 2.28 -9.80
CA LEU A 191 -4.45 1.54 -8.55
C LEU A 191 -3.38 0.45 -8.69
N ALA A 192 -2.58 0.25 -7.66
CA ALA A 192 -1.65 -0.86 -7.54
C ALA A 192 -1.90 -1.53 -6.18
N ALA A 193 -2.42 -2.76 -6.18
CA ALA A 193 -2.74 -3.48 -4.96
C ALA A 193 -1.80 -4.67 -4.76
N ASP A 194 -1.16 -4.72 -3.60
CA ASP A 194 -0.26 -5.81 -3.22
C ASP A 194 -0.99 -6.99 -2.55
N ASN A 195 -0.32 -8.14 -2.49
CA ASN A 195 -0.76 -9.36 -1.81
C ASN A 195 -2.08 -9.94 -2.33
N VAL A 196 -2.33 -9.80 -3.62
CA VAL A 196 -3.57 -10.27 -4.25
C VAL A 196 -3.58 -11.78 -4.52
N VAL A 197 -2.44 -12.47 -4.38
CA VAL A 197 -2.36 -13.95 -4.40
C VAL A 197 -2.27 -14.52 -2.99
N LYS A 198 -1.32 -14.02 -2.19
CA LYS A 198 -1.11 -14.48 -0.83
C LYS A 198 -0.99 -13.28 0.12
N PRO A 199 -1.80 -13.21 1.20
CA PRO A 199 -2.97 -14.04 1.52
C PRO A 199 -4.15 -13.99 0.52
N GLY A 200 -4.10 -13.15 -0.52
CA GLY A 200 -5.20 -12.91 -1.44
C GLY A 200 -6.12 -11.77 -1.00
N ASN A 201 -6.85 -11.17 -1.94
CA ASN A 201 -7.94 -10.24 -1.67
C ASN A 201 -9.10 -10.40 -2.67
N PRO A 202 -9.88 -11.49 -2.59
CA PRO A 202 -10.95 -11.76 -3.54
C PRO A 202 -12.01 -10.64 -3.66
N PRO A 203 -12.46 -10.00 -2.56
CA PRO A 203 -13.42 -8.89 -2.66
C PRO A 203 -12.89 -7.70 -3.46
N TYR A 204 -11.62 -7.33 -3.30
CA TYR A 204 -10.99 -6.26 -4.07
C TYR A 204 -10.88 -6.64 -5.55
N LEU A 205 -10.33 -7.82 -5.84
CA LEU A 205 -10.16 -8.31 -7.21
C LEU A 205 -11.51 -8.41 -7.95
N GLU A 206 -12.54 -8.90 -7.27
CA GLU A 206 -13.88 -8.98 -7.83
C GLU A 206 -14.42 -7.57 -8.13
N TYR A 207 -14.22 -6.60 -7.23
CA TYR A 207 -14.70 -5.24 -7.41
C TYR A 207 -14.07 -4.53 -8.62
N VAL A 208 -12.73 -4.55 -8.72
CA VAL A 208 -12.00 -3.86 -9.81
C VAL A 208 -12.09 -4.59 -11.15
N ARG A 209 -12.55 -5.85 -11.17
CA ARG A 209 -12.79 -6.62 -12.41
C ARG A 209 -14.27 -6.70 -12.80
N SER A 210 -15.19 -6.23 -11.94
CA SER A 210 -16.63 -6.23 -12.22
C SER A 210 -17.02 -5.18 -13.25
N THR A 211 -18.01 -5.51 -14.09
CA THR A 211 -18.67 -4.53 -14.96
C THR A 211 -19.50 -3.54 -14.14
N VAL A 212 -19.83 -2.39 -14.72
CA VAL A 212 -20.73 -1.41 -14.09
C VAL A 212 -22.08 -2.04 -13.74
N GLN A 213 -22.65 -2.86 -14.63
CA GLN A 213 -23.92 -3.56 -14.34
C GLN A 213 -23.79 -4.42 -13.07
N GLN A 214 -22.73 -5.22 -12.94
CA GLN A 214 -22.50 -6.06 -11.76
C GLN A 214 -22.33 -5.22 -10.48
N LYS A 215 -21.60 -4.10 -10.57
CA LYS A 215 -21.45 -3.16 -9.44
C LYS A 215 -22.79 -2.56 -9.03
N ARG A 216 -23.60 -2.08 -9.99
CA ARG A 216 -24.95 -1.53 -9.76
C ARG A 216 -25.89 -2.57 -9.14
N GLU A 217 -25.83 -3.82 -9.57
CA GLU A 217 -26.63 -4.91 -9.00
C GLU A 217 -26.24 -5.24 -7.55
N LYS A 218 -24.93 -5.25 -7.24
CA LYS A 218 -24.45 -5.44 -5.86
C LYS A 218 -24.80 -4.27 -4.95
N PHE A 219 -24.68 -3.04 -5.46
CA PHE A 219 -25.08 -1.84 -4.73
C PHE A 219 -26.55 -1.90 -4.28
N ARG A 220 -27.45 -2.46 -5.11
CA ARG A 220 -28.87 -2.63 -4.76
C ARG A 220 -29.15 -3.71 -3.72
N LYS A 221 -28.20 -4.60 -3.44
CA LYS A 221 -28.39 -5.79 -2.58
C LYS A 221 -27.79 -5.67 -1.18
N ASP A 222 -27.31 -4.48 -0.82
CA ASP A 222 -26.76 -4.12 0.49
C ASP A 222 -25.95 -5.23 1.16
N THR A 223 -24.71 -5.40 0.71
CA THR A 223 -23.80 -6.41 1.26
C THR A 223 -22.66 -5.68 1.97
N GLY A 224 -22.79 -5.53 3.29
CA GLY A 224 -21.67 -5.12 4.14
C GLY A 224 -20.44 -6.03 4.00
N VAL A 225 -19.31 -5.63 4.57
CA VAL A 225 -18.09 -6.44 4.54
C VAL A 225 -18.28 -7.68 5.42
N SER A 226 -18.30 -8.88 4.82
CA SER A 226 -18.30 -10.14 5.59
C SER A 226 -16.92 -10.39 6.19
N LEU A 227 -16.85 -10.39 7.52
CA LEU A 227 -15.62 -10.69 8.28
C LEU A 227 -15.45 -12.18 8.59
N GLU A 228 -16.40 -13.02 8.20
CA GLU A 228 -16.45 -14.45 8.58
C GLU A 228 -15.26 -15.25 8.05
N ARG A 229 -14.73 -14.85 6.88
CA ARG A 229 -13.60 -15.51 6.22
C ARG A 229 -12.23 -14.97 6.62
N LEU A 230 -12.20 -14.00 7.53
CA LEU A 230 -10.96 -13.42 8.02
C LEU A 230 -10.40 -14.25 9.16
N SER A 231 -9.07 -14.30 9.24
CA SER A 231 -8.39 -14.76 10.44
C SER A 231 -8.69 -13.83 11.63
N ASP A 232 -8.54 -14.33 12.86
CA ASP A 232 -8.83 -13.52 14.06
C ASP A 232 -7.90 -12.30 14.19
N TRP A 233 -6.69 -12.39 13.65
CA TRP A 233 -5.77 -11.26 13.61
C TRP A 233 -6.18 -10.20 12.57
N GLU A 234 -6.69 -10.60 11.40
CA GLU A 234 -7.24 -9.66 10.41
C GLU A 234 -8.46 -8.96 10.96
N LYS A 235 -9.32 -9.67 11.71
CA LYS A 235 -10.46 -9.07 12.43
C LYS A 235 -9.99 -8.08 13.48
N HIS A 236 -8.97 -8.43 14.27
CA HIS A 236 -8.43 -7.53 15.28
C HIS A 236 -7.86 -6.25 14.65
N ARG A 237 -7.04 -6.38 13.59
CA ARG A 237 -6.46 -5.23 12.87
C ARG A 237 -7.53 -4.42 12.14
N TYR A 238 -8.54 -5.06 11.55
CA TYR A 238 -9.70 -4.37 10.98
C TYR A 238 -10.42 -3.54 12.05
N ASN A 239 -10.72 -4.12 13.21
CA ASN A 239 -11.40 -3.41 14.30
C ASN A 239 -10.57 -2.26 14.87
N MET A 240 -9.25 -2.42 14.98
CA MET A 240 -8.33 -1.35 15.39
C MET A 240 -8.25 -0.24 14.34
N ALA A 241 -8.00 -0.61 13.08
CA ALA A 241 -7.91 0.34 11.97
C ALA A 241 -9.23 1.10 11.74
N LYS A 242 -10.37 0.50 12.08
CA LYS A 242 -11.70 1.14 12.03
C LYS A 242 -11.92 2.18 13.15
N GLY A 243 -11.03 2.27 14.14
CA GLY A 243 -11.00 3.39 15.10
C GLY A 243 -12.15 3.47 16.11
N GLY A 244 -12.93 2.40 16.33
CA GLY A 244 -13.92 2.30 17.42
C GLY A 244 -15.10 3.28 17.38
N GLN A 245 -15.20 4.19 16.41
CA GLN A 245 -16.36 5.06 16.21
C GLN A 245 -17.28 4.47 15.14
N VAL A 246 -18.56 4.37 15.50
CA VAL A 246 -19.57 3.48 14.92
C VAL A 246 -20.32 4.11 13.72
N ASP A 247 -19.87 5.24 13.19
CA ASP A 247 -20.69 6.02 12.24
C ASP A 247 -19.94 6.44 10.96
N GLU A 248 -19.22 5.50 10.34
CA GLU A 248 -18.97 5.63 8.91
C GLU A 248 -20.21 5.12 8.19
N ALA A 249 -21.04 6.05 7.70
CA ALA A 249 -22.07 5.79 6.70
C ALA A 249 -21.53 4.80 5.66
N GLU A 250 -22.34 3.78 5.32
CA GLU A 250 -21.95 2.71 4.42
C GLU A 250 -21.26 3.28 3.17
N VAL A 251 -19.97 3.02 3.04
CA VAL A 251 -19.20 3.46 1.89
C VAL A 251 -19.57 2.55 0.73
N HIS A 252 -20.27 3.11 -0.24
CA HIS A 252 -20.84 2.41 -1.37
C HIS A 252 -19.95 2.46 -2.62
N GLY A 253 -19.16 3.52 -2.78
CA GLY A 253 -18.28 3.75 -3.92
C GLY A 253 -19.01 4.37 -5.11
N ASN A 254 -18.34 4.40 -6.26
CA ASN A 254 -18.95 4.83 -7.51
C ASN A 254 -19.14 3.63 -8.45
N PRO A 255 -20.34 3.01 -8.50
CA PRO A 255 -20.57 1.81 -9.29
C PRO A 255 -20.47 2.05 -10.81
N ASN A 256 -20.42 3.31 -11.26
CA ASN A 256 -20.33 3.70 -12.66
C ASN A 256 -18.91 3.73 -13.20
N LEU A 257 -17.88 3.62 -12.34
CA LEU A 257 -16.49 3.63 -12.78
C LEU A 257 -16.10 2.32 -13.46
N ILE A 258 -15.42 2.44 -14.59
CA ILE A 258 -14.89 1.33 -15.38
C ILE A 258 -13.40 1.18 -15.05
N TYR A 259 -12.99 -0.01 -14.66
CA TYR A 259 -11.59 -0.36 -14.45
C TYR A 259 -11.13 -1.36 -15.52
N SER A 260 -9.91 -1.16 -16.00
CA SER A 260 -9.16 -2.17 -16.76
C SER A 260 -8.01 -2.65 -15.89
N SER A 261 -7.95 -3.96 -15.65
CA SER A 261 -7.00 -4.55 -14.70
C SER A 261 -6.01 -5.48 -15.39
N GLN A 262 -4.76 -5.39 -14.96
CA GLN A 262 -3.67 -6.27 -15.35
C GLN A 262 -3.06 -6.88 -14.10
N PHE A 263 -2.84 -8.18 -14.15
CA PHE A 263 -2.19 -8.94 -13.10
C PHE A 263 -0.69 -9.07 -13.43
N VAL A 264 0.17 -8.54 -12.57
CA VAL A 264 1.63 -8.55 -12.79
C VAL A 264 2.30 -9.39 -11.72
N GLU A 265 2.85 -10.53 -12.14
CA GLU A 265 3.49 -11.49 -11.24
C GLU A 265 4.79 -10.92 -10.66
N GLY A 266 5.04 -11.26 -9.40
CA GLY A 266 6.27 -10.90 -8.69
C GLY A 266 6.54 -11.86 -7.54
N TRP A 267 7.50 -11.50 -6.70
CA TRP A 267 7.91 -12.31 -5.57
C TRP A 267 7.77 -11.51 -4.28
N GLU A 268 7.21 -12.14 -3.24
CA GLU A 268 7.36 -11.65 -1.88
C GLU A 268 8.85 -11.71 -1.45
N PRO A 269 9.26 -10.91 -0.45
CA PRO A 269 10.62 -11.01 0.11
C PRO A 269 10.99 -12.41 0.61
N SER A 270 10.00 -13.25 0.93
CA SER A 270 10.17 -14.65 1.34
C SER A 270 10.50 -15.60 0.18
N GLY A 271 10.51 -15.13 -1.08
CA GLY A 271 10.68 -15.96 -2.26
C GLY A 271 9.43 -16.73 -2.68
N VAL A 272 8.26 -16.38 -2.13
CA VAL A 272 6.96 -16.97 -2.51
C VAL A 272 6.36 -16.17 -3.70
N PRO A 273 5.82 -16.84 -4.74
CA PRO A 273 5.13 -16.15 -5.82
C PRO A 273 3.91 -15.36 -5.32
N ASP A 274 3.78 -14.14 -5.80
CA ASP A 274 2.65 -13.24 -5.55
C ASP A 274 2.44 -12.33 -6.77
N ALA A 275 1.63 -11.29 -6.65
CA ALA A 275 1.41 -10.33 -7.74
C ALA A 275 0.98 -8.96 -7.25
N ILE A 276 1.13 -7.97 -8.13
CA ILE A 276 0.47 -6.67 -8.05
C ILE A 276 -0.73 -6.69 -9.01
N GLU A 277 -1.92 -6.38 -8.52
CA GLU A 277 -3.06 -6.05 -9.39
C GLU A 277 -2.98 -4.56 -9.75
N VAL A 278 -2.74 -4.26 -11.03
CA VAL A 278 -2.73 -2.90 -11.55
C VAL A 278 -4.07 -2.62 -12.22
N SER A 279 -4.86 -1.70 -11.68
CA SER A 279 -6.16 -1.32 -12.22
C SER A 279 -6.18 0.15 -12.64
N ARG A 280 -6.60 0.44 -13.87
CA ARG A 280 -6.71 1.81 -14.40
C ARG A 280 -8.17 2.18 -14.52
N CYS A 281 -8.57 3.33 -13.98
CA CYS A 281 -9.91 3.85 -14.22
C CYS A 281 -9.97 4.44 -15.63
N THR A 282 -10.64 3.74 -16.56
CA THR A 282 -10.64 4.07 -17.99
C THR A 282 -11.86 4.86 -18.44
N GLY A 283 -12.93 4.89 -17.64
CA GLY A 283 -14.16 5.57 -18.01
C GLY A 283 -15.21 5.59 -16.90
N ILE A 284 -16.33 6.24 -17.21
CA ILE A 284 -17.53 6.27 -16.39
C ILE A 284 -18.74 6.01 -17.30
N GLU A 285 -19.61 5.09 -16.90
CA GLU A 285 -20.87 4.80 -17.61
C GLU A 285 -22.00 5.60 -16.96
N GLN A 286 -22.70 6.41 -17.77
CA GLN A 286 -23.80 7.25 -17.30
C GLN A 286 -25.06 6.42 -16.94
#